data_AF-A0A2G9YDP9-F1
#
_entry.id   AF-A0A2G9YDP9-F1
#
_cell.length_a   1.000
_cell.length_b   1.000
_cell.length_c   1.000
_cell.angle_alpha   90.00
_cell.angle_beta   90.00
_cell.angle_gamma   90.00
#
_symmetry.space_group_name_H-M   'P 1'
#
loop_
_entity.id
_entity.type
_entity.pdbx_description
1 polymer ?
#
loop_
_entity_poly.entity_id
_entity_poly.type
_entity_poly.pdbx_seq_one_letter_code
_entity_poly.pdbx_strand_id
1 'polypeptide(L)'
;MLTKRQKQIFDYIKKFIKAKSYAPSLDEIRRHFRLSSKSTIYQHIEALKIKGYLAKLDHRARAIEILENKKTKLAEIPLLGTIAAGEPIEAIENPDTILVPQDYIGKYGDYYALRVQGNSMIDQGVFDGDTVIIREQKTADNGQMVVAIIDDNQATLKKIYQEKDRIRLQPANPSLFPIYRKEVEIRGIVAQIIRNLESQLEGDRLKRRIDYSWDFNGAKTKPHSHGFHTYPAMFIPQVARRLLLTYSQKGDTICDIFCGSGTALIESRLLSRNSYGIDLNPLAVFLAKVKTTSLNPQLLAKEHIKLIARINKIKNTETKRPKFKNLEFWFKNKVIIELAKIKKAVKEIRNKKIQDFFMVAFSETVRKSSNTKNGEFKLVRIKKEDLEKHNPDVSEIFKQKVESNIKAMTEFYRDIDKNTWAKIMLGDSSKNNGIKENSIDCIITSPPYGDSRTTVAYGQFSRLSAQWLGIFDNPDNASGVDKELLGGKAVKKLSSSLASNYLSESLKKIAEKDEKRAKDVLSFYLDLNGCLIQAYKMLKPKKYFCIVIGNRLVKQIRIPTDFIIIELAQKIGFTCEDIFVRNIPGKRMPIKNSPTNIIGELEETITKESVVILRKF
;
A
#
# COMPACT_ATOMS: atom_id res chain seq x y z
N MET A 1 -39.83 -1.88 28.95
CA MET A 1 -40.84 -2.67 29.69
C MET A 1 -41.92 -3.20 28.73
N LEU A 2 -42.37 -4.45 28.86
CA LEU A 2 -43.46 -5.03 28.05
C LEU A 2 -44.83 -4.75 28.69
N THR A 3 -45.85 -4.46 27.88
CA THR A 3 -47.23 -4.43 28.36
C THR A 3 -47.72 -5.85 28.67
N LYS A 4 -48.77 -5.98 29.50
CA LYS A 4 -49.39 -7.29 29.82
C LYS A 4 -49.72 -8.10 28.56
N ARG A 5 -50.23 -7.43 27.51
CA ARG A 5 -50.57 -8.05 26.23
C ARG A 5 -49.35 -8.45 25.40
N GLN A 6 -48.31 -7.60 25.37
CA GLN A 6 -47.04 -7.93 24.70
C GLN A 6 -46.34 -9.12 25.36
N LYS A 7 -46.36 -9.21 26.70
CA LYS A 7 -45.82 -10.36 27.45
C LYS A 7 -46.59 -11.65 27.12
N GLN A 8 -47.92 -11.61 27.12
CA GLN A 8 -48.74 -12.76 26.73
C GLN A 8 -48.41 -13.26 25.31
N ILE A 9 -48.30 -12.35 24.34
CA ILE A 9 -47.97 -12.69 22.95
C ILE A 9 -46.57 -13.29 22.85
N PHE A 10 -45.59 -12.69 23.54
CA PHE A 10 -44.21 -13.19 23.59
C PHE A 10 -44.13 -14.61 24.20
N ASP A 11 -44.82 -14.84 25.33
CA ASP A 11 -44.88 -16.13 26.00
C ASP A 11 -45.55 -17.21 25.13
N TYR A 12 -46.59 -16.84 24.37
CA TYR A 12 -47.23 -17.73 23.40
C TYR A 12 -46.27 -18.12 22.28
N ILE A 13 -45.56 -17.16 21.68
CA ILE A 13 -44.56 -17.43 20.63
C ILE A 13 -43.47 -18.37 21.16
N LYS A 14 -42.99 -18.13 22.39
CA LYS A 14 -42.00 -18.99 23.06
C LYS A 14 -42.50 -20.41 23.26
N LYS A 15 -43.72 -20.57 23.76
CA LYS A 15 -44.35 -21.89 23.96
C LYS A 15 -44.56 -22.63 22.63
N PHE A 16 -44.95 -21.90 21.59
CA PHE A 16 -45.21 -22.46 20.26
C PHE A 16 -43.91 -22.95 19.60
N ILE A 17 -42.85 -22.13 19.59
CA ILE A 17 -41.55 -22.51 19.03
C ILE A 17 -40.98 -23.72 19.76
N LYS A 18 -41.07 -23.76 21.11
CA LYS A 18 -40.61 -24.91 21.90
C LYS A 18 -41.35 -26.20 21.57
N ALA A 19 -42.63 -26.12 21.19
CA ALA A 19 -43.46 -27.29 20.89
C ALA A 19 -43.40 -27.75 19.42
N LYS A 20 -43.13 -26.83 18.48
CA LYS A 20 -43.29 -27.09 17.04
C LYS A 20 -41.99 -26.90 16.23
N SER A 21 -40.92 -26.40 16.83
CA SER A 21 -39.62 -26.11 16.19
C SER A 21 -39.70 -25.07 15.04
N TYR A 22 -40.81 -24.33 14.92
CA TYR A 22 -40.98 -23.20 14.00
C TYR A 22 -41.85 -22.11 14.64
N ALA A 23 -41.75 -20.87 14.12
CA ALA A 23 -42.50 -19.74 14.64
C ALA A 23 -43.98 -19.74 14.21
N PRO A 24 -44.92 -19.34 15.08
CA PRO A 24 -46.32 -19.21 14.71
C PRO A 24 -46.51 -18.07 13.71
N SER A 25 -47.43 -18.28 12.77
CA SER A 25 -47.90 -17.25 11.84
C SER A 25 -48.72 -16.17 12.56
N LEU A 26 -48.83 -14.99 11.96
CA LEU A 26 -49.69 -13.90 12.46
C LEU A 26 -51.14 -14.36 12.67
N ASP A 27 -51.62 -15.30 11.84
CA ASP A 27 -52.99 -15.81 11.93
C ASP A 27 -53.17 -16.82 13.07
N GLU A 28 -52.17 -17.65 13.36
CA GLU A 28 -52.17 -18.56 14.52
C GLU A 28 -52.15 -17.79 15.84
N ILE A 29 -51.35 -16.72 15.91
CA ILE A 29 -51.33 -15.82 17.08
C ILE A 29 -52.69 -15.13 17.22
N ARG A 30 -53.26 -14.62 16.12
CA ARG A 30 -54.58 -13.95 16.13
C ARG A 30 -55.68 -14.88 16.64
N ARG A 31 -55.74 -16.13 16.16
CA ARG A 31 -56.73 -17.13 16.58
C ARG A 31 -56.58 -17.48 18.06
N HIS A 32 -55.34 -17.70 18.52
CA HIS A 32 -55.08 -18.01 19.94
C HIS A 32 -55.56 -16.90 20.88
N PHE A 33 -55.32 -15.65 20.52
CA PHE A 33 -55.72 -14.49 21.33
C PHE A 33 -57.13 -13.94 21.05
N ARG A 34 -57.91 -14.63 20.19
CA ARG A 34 -59.27 -14.27 19.75
C ARG A 34 -59.39 -12.81 19.31
N LEU A 35 -58.41 -12.32 18.53
CA LEU A 35 -58.40 -10.94 18.05
C LEU A 35 -59.10 -10.81 16.69
N SER A 36 -59.75 -9.66 16.49
CA SER A 36 -60.52 -9.35 15.28
C SER A 36 -59.63 -9.13 14.05
N SER A 37 -58.39 -8.65 14.22
CA SER A 37 -57.51 -8.28 13.09
C SER A 37 -56.07 -8.82 13.21
N LYS A 38 -55.48 -9.20 12.06
CA LYS A 38 -54.04 -9.52 11.94
C LYS A 38 -53.17 -8.29 12.18
N SER A 39 -53.70 -7.09 11.91
CA SER A 39 -52.98 -5.82 12.08
C SER A 39 -52.61 -5.55 13.54
N THR A 40 -53.50 -5.88 14.49
CA THR A 40 -53.24 -5.73 15.93
C THR A 40 -52.09 -6.64 16.40
N ILE A 41 -51.99 -7.86 15.86
CA ILE A 41 -50.86 -8.75 16.13
C ILE A 41 -49.58 -8.20 15.51
N TYR A 42 -49.64 -7.71 14.27
CA TYR A 42 -48.50 -7.10 13.61
C TYR A 42 -47.91 -5.94 14.44
N GLN A 43 -48.75 -5.05 14.95
CA GLN A 43 -48.31 -3.95 15.84
C GLN A 43 -47.62 -4.45 17.11
N HIS A 44 -48.13 -5.51 17.75
CA HIS A 44 -47.48 -6.09 18.92
C HIS A 44 -46.16 -6.77 18.59
N ILE A 45 -46.05 -7.43 17.43
CA ILE A 45 -44.80 -8.03 16.95
C ILE A 45 -43.75 -6.95 16.65
N GLU A 46 -44.12 -5.87 15.94
CA GLU A 46 -43.20 -4.76 15.69
C GLU A 46 -42.78 -4.06 16.99
N ALA A 47 -43.70 -3.87 17.93
CA ALA A 47 -43.33 -3.32 19.25
C ALA A 47 -42.39 -4.24 20.03
N LEU A 48 -42.54 -5.58 19.91
CA LEU A 48 -41.62 -6.55 20.51
C LEU A 48 -40.24 -6.53 19.82
N LYS A 49 -40.19 -6.31 18.51
CA LYS A 49 -38.92 -6.12 17.76
C LYS A 49 -38.20 -4.84 18.17
N ILE A 50 -38.90 -3.71 18.17
CA ILE A 50 -38.35 -2.41 18.60
C ILE A 50 -37.80 -2.50 20.02
N LYS A 51 -38.46 -3.27 20.88
CA LYS A 51 -38.02 -3.49 22.28
C LYS A 51 -36.94 -4.57 22.42
N GLY A 52 -36.43 -5.13 21.32
CA GLY A 52 -35.34 -6.11 21.32
C GLY A 52 -35.73 -7.51 21.81
N TYR A 53 -37.01 -7.87 21.82
CA TYR A 53 -37.48 -9.21 22.23
C TYR A 53 -37.61 -10.18 21.06
N LEU A 54 -37.70 -9.69 19.81
CA LEU A 54 -37.81 -10.50 18.60
C LEU A 54 -36.89 -9.96 17.50
N ALA A 55 -36.23 -10.84 16.74
CA ALA A 55 -35.48 -10.52 15.52
C ALA A 55 -36.14 -11.16 14.28
N LYS A 56 -35.90 -10.58 13.10
CA LYS A 56 -36.29 -11.15 11.81
C LYS A 56 -35.02 -11.48 11.03
N LEU A 57 -34.94 -12.70 10.49
CA LEU A 57 -33.99 -13.04 9.44
C LEU A 57 -34.61 -12.68 8.08
N ASP A 58 -33.87 -11.98 7.23
CA ASP A 58 -34.34 -11.65 5.89
C ASP A 58 -34.52 -12.91 5.02
N HIS A 59 -35.57 -12.87 4.19
CA HIS A 59 -35.93 -13.82 3.12
C HIS A 59 -36.65 -15.15 3.42
N ARG A 60 -37.35 -15.34 4.55
CA ARG A 60 -38.37 -16.43 4.65
C ARG A 60 -39.66 -16.03 5.35
N ALA A 61 -40.80 -16.43 4.78
CA ALA A 61 -42.07 -16.43 5.50
C ALA A 61 -41.94 -17.40 6.69
N ARG A 62 -42.05 -16.90 7.93
CA ARG A 62 -41.94 -17.60 9.25
C ARG A 62 -40.62 -17.46 10.04
N ALA A 63 -39.74 -16.51 9.72
CA ALA A 63 -38.54 -16.26 10.54
C ALA A 63 -38.79 -15.21 11.65
N ILE A 64 -39.30 -15.64 12.82
CA ILE A 64 -39.25 -14.86 14.07
C ILE A 64 -38.28 -15.57 15.00
N GLU A 65 -37.18 -14.91 15.36
CA GLU A 65 -36.20 -15.40 16.33
C GLU A 65 -36.42 -14.71 17.68
N ILE A 66 -36.44 -15.48 18.77
CA ILE A 66 -36.62 -14.95 20.12
C ILE A 66 -35.27 -14.39 20.58
N LEU A 67 -35.19 -13.06 20.65
CA LEU A 67 -34.12 -12.39 21.36
C LEU A 67 -34.51 -12.43 22.84
N GLU A 68 -34.07 -13.46 23.55
CA GLU A 68 -34.15 -13.39 25.01
C GLU A 68 -33.27 -12.23 25.44
N ASN A 69 -33.84 -11.35 26.27
CA ASN A 69 -33.08 -10.60 27.25
C ASN A 69 -32.49 -11.63 28.25
N LYS A 70 -31.61 -12.50 27.76
CA LYS A 70 -30.63 -13.16 28.59
C LYS A 70 -29.89 -11.99 29.20
N LYS A 71 -30.02 -11.81 30.51
CA LYS A 71 -28.86 -11.32 31.26
C LYS A 71 -27.76 -12.34 30.98
N THR A 72 -27.06 -12.19 29.87
CA THR A 72 -25.87 -12.94 29.57
C THR A 72 -24.97 -12.59 30.74
N LYS A 73 -24.74 -13.55 31.65
CA LYS A 73 -23.76 -13.33 32.70
C LYS A 73 -22.48 -12.98 31.94
N LEU A 74 -21.97 -11.78 32.16
CA LEU A 74 -20.70 -11.36 31.60
C LEU A 74 -19.63 -11.82 32.58
N ALA A 75 -18.61 -12.46 32.06
CA ALA A 75 -17.39 -12.74 32.80
C ALA A 75 -16.33 -11.72 32.38
N GLU A 76 -15.62 -11.19 33.36
CA GLU A 76 -14.40 -10.42 33.10
C GLU A 76 -13.24 -11.41 32.98
N ILE A 77 -12.53 -11.35 31.86
CA ILE A 77 -11.29 -12.11 31.66
C ILE A 77 -10.14 -11.14 31.34
N PRO A 78 -8.92 -11.41 31.79
CA PRO A 78 -7.77 -10.56 31.52
C PRO A 78 -7.37 -10.62 30.04
N LEU A 79 -7.09 -9.46 29.46
CA LEU A 79 -6.50 -9.27 28.13
C LEU A 79 -4.98 -9.11 28.31
N LEU A 80 -4.25 -10.20 28.11
CA LEU A 80 -2.80 -10.27 28.37
C LEU A 80 -1.94 -9.69 27.23
N GLY A 81 -2.52 -8.88 26.34
CA GLY A 81 -1.82 -8.20 25.24
C GLY A 81 -2.08 -8.79 23.85
N THR A 82 -1.06 -8.75 22.99
CA THR A 82 -1.14 -9.17 21.57
C THR A 82 -0.31 -10.41 21.30
N ILE A 83 -0.77 -11.28 20.40
CA ILE A 83 -0.01 -12.43 19.90
C ILE A 83 0.39 -12.21 18.44
N ALA A 84 1.65 -11.85 18.24
CA ALA A 84 2.27 -11.74 16.92
C ALA A 84 3.13 -12.97 16.61
N ALA A 85 3.49 -13.16 15.34
CA ALA A 85 4.51 -14.14 15.00
C ALA A 85 5.88 -13.68 15.53
N GLY A 86 6.37 -14.34 16.58
CA GLY A 86 7.78 -14.25 16.97
C GLY A 86 8.16 -13.16 17.97
N GLU A 87 7.22 -12.65 18.77
CA GLU A 87 7.55 -11.73 19.87
C GLU A 87 7.29 -12.40 21.24
N PRO A 88 8.04 -12.02 22.29
CA PRO A 88 7.84 -12.57 23.63
C PRO A 88 6.46 -12.20 24.21
N ILE A 89 5.86 -13.09 24.99
CA ILE A 89 4.77 -12.66 25.90
C ILE A 89 5.42 -11.99 27.09
N GLU A 90 5.31 -10.66 27.17
CA GLU A 90 5.64 -9.92 28.38
C GLU A 90 4.56 -10.17 29.44
N ALA A 91 4.99 -10.46 30.67
CA ALA A 91 4.09 -10.54 31.81
C ALA A 91 3.66 -9.12 32.20
N ILE A 92 2.40 -8.77 31.93
CA ILE A 92 1.83 -7.48 32.32
C ILE A 92 1.42 -7.57 33.80
N GLU A 93 1.99 -6.72 34.66
CA GLU A 93 1.67 -6.71 36.11
C GLU A 93 0.20 -6.35 36.40
N ASN A 94 -0.48 -5.62 35.49
CA ASN A 94 -1.92 -5.31 35.56
C ASN A 94 -2.56 -5.33 34.16
N PRO A 95 -3.07 -6.48 33.68
CA PRO A 95 -3.69 -6.56 32.36
C PRO A 95 -5.07 -5.87 32.33
N ASP A 96 -5.37 -5.17 31.25
CA ASP A 96 -6.74 -4.71 30.95
C ASP A 96 -7.70 -5.91 30.95
N THR A 97 -8.99 -5.73 31.27
CA THR A 97 -9.99 -6.81 31.21
C THR A 97 -10.96 -6.62 30.05
N ILE A 98 -11.51 -7.72 29.54
CA ILE A 98 -12.62 -7.70 28.59
C ILE A 98 -13.84 -8.43 29.17
N LEU A 99 -15.02 -7.90 28.85
CA LEU A 99 -16.29 -8.53 29.18
C LEU A 99 -16.68 -9.51 28.07
N VAL A 100 -16.84 -10.78 28.43
CA VAL A 100 -17.26 -11.83 27.50
C VAL A 100 -18.53 -12.52 28.00
N PRO A 101 -19.44 -12.94 27.10
CA PRO A 101 -20.52 -13.83 27.45
C PRO A 101 -20.01 -15.08 28.20
N GLN A 102 -20.62 -15.43 29.34
CA GLN A 102 -20.29 -16.66 30.07
C GLN A 102 -20.38 -17.90 29.18
N ASP A 103 -21.25 -17.90 28.17
CA ASP A 103 -21.40 -19.00 27.22
C ASP A 103 -20.15 -19.18 26.31
N TYR A 104 -19.21 -18.22 26.27
CA TYR A 104 -17.94 -18.30 25.53
C TYR A 104 -16.82 -18.96 26.33
N ILE A 105 -17.02 -19.15 27.63
CA ILE A 105 -16.09 -19.79 28.55
C ILE A 105 -16.74 -21.01 29.19
N GLY A 106 -15.97 -22.04 29.49
CA GLY A 106 -16.47 -23.19 30.23
C GLY A 106 -16.89 -22.83 31.67
N LYS A 107 -17.68 -23.69 32.30
CA LYS A 107 -18.07 -23.54 33.72
C LYS A 107 -16.88 -23.60 34.69
N TYR A 108 -15.75 -24.15 34.24
CA TYR A 108 -14.54 -24.38 35.01
C TYR A 108 -13.31 -24.07 34.15
N GLY A 109 -12.20 -23.69 34.80
CA GLY A 109 -10.92 -23.35 34.18
C GLY A 109 -10.68 -21.84 34.09
N ASP A 110 -9.40 -21.46 34.04
CA ASP A 110 -8.97 -20.08 33.87
C ASP A 110 -8.92 -19.70 32.39
N TYR A 111 -9.35 -18.48 32.08
CA TYR A 111 -9.41 -17.97 30.72
C TYR A 111 -8.73 -16.61 30.64
N TYR A 112 -8.05 -16.37 29.53
CA TYR A 112 -7.48 -15.07 29.20
C TYR A 112 -7.70 -14.77 27.72
N ALA A 113 -7.55 -13.51 27.35
CA ALA A 113 -7.68 -13.05 25.98
C ALA A 113 -6.35 -12.56 25.43
N LEU A 114 -6.14 -12.77 24.13
CA LEU A 114 -5.06 -12.14 23.37
C LEU A 114 -5.62 -11.53 22.09
N ARG A 115 -5.06 -10.39 21.67
CA ARG A 115 -5.37 -9.80 20.36
C ARG A 115 -4.45 -10.38 19.30
N VAL A 116 -5.02 -10.93 18.25
CA VAL A 116 -4.27 -11.56 17.16
C VAL A 116 -3.58 -10.49 16.32
N GLN A 117 -2.29 -10.70 16.04
CA GLN A 117 -1.53 -9.89 15.11
C GLN A 117 -0.93 -10.79 14.00
N GLY A 118 -1.33 -10.54 12.76
CA GLY A 118 -0.93 -11.29 11.58
C GLY A 118 -1.94 -12.35 11.11
N ASN A 119 -1.61 -13.02 10.02
CA ASN A 119 -2.55 -13.81 9.22
C ASN A 119 -2.27 -15.31 9.22
N SER A 120 -1.61 -15.83 10.27
CA SER A 120 -1.15 -17.24 10.24
C SER A 120 -2.26 -18.29 10.34
N MET A 121 -3.47 -17.86 10.70
CA MET A 121 -4.61 -18.74 11.01
C MET A 121 -5.89 -18.39 10.20
N ILE A 122 -5.73 -17.71 9.06
CA ILE A 122 -6.85 -17.22 8.22
C ILE A 122 -7.83 -18.31 7.78
N ASP A 123 -7.35 -19.50 7.43
CA ASP A 123 -8.19 -20.63 6.99
C ASP A 123 -8.94 -21.27 8.17
N GLN A 124 -8.68 -20.82 9.41
CA GLN A 124 -9.50 -21.14 10.59
C GLN A 124 -10.40 -19.98 11.00
N GLY A 125 -10.55 -18.97 10.13
CA GLY A 125 -11.39 -17.81 10.39
C GLY A 125 -10.83 -16.90 11.48
N VAL A 126 -9.54 -16.98 11.80
CA VAL A 126 -8.83 -16.07 12.71
C VAL A 126 -8.07 -15.06 11.87
N PHE A 127 -8.45 -13.79 11.98
CA PHE A 127 -7.85 -12.68 11.24
C PHE A 127 -7.09 -11.76 12.19
N ASP A 128 -6.22 -10.96 11.60
CA ASP A 128 -5.57 -9.87 12.30
C ASP A 128 -6.59 -8.92 12.97
N GLY A 129 -6.33 -8.56 14.22
CA GLY A 129 -7.21 -7.72 15.04
C GLY A 129 -8.32 -8.47 15.77
N ASP A 130 -8.57 -9.75 15.45
CA ASP A 130 -9.50 -10.58 16.23
C ASP A 130 -9.00 -10.73 17.68
N THR A 131 -9.92 -10.90 18.62
CA THR A 131 -9.60 -11.26 20.00
C THR A 131 -9.88 -12.74 20.20
N VAL A 132 -8.86 -13.52 20.55
CA VAL A 132 -9.00 -14.94 20.87
C VAL A 132 -9.12 -15.12 22.37
N ILE A 133 -10.15 -15.85 22.80
CA ILE A 133 -10.31 -16.32 24.17
C ILE A 133 -9.60 -17.67 24.28
N ILE A 134 -8.71 -17.77 25.26
CA ILE A 134 -7.84 -18.92 25.47
C ILE A 134 -8.15 -19.51 26.83
N ARG A 135 -8.36 -20.82 26.88
CA ARG A 135 -8.41 -21.58 28.13
C ARG A 135 -6.99 -21.93 28.53
N GLU A 136 -6.58 -21.53 29.72
CA GLU A 136 -5.24 -21.83 30.24
C GLU A 136 -5.11 -23.33 30.52
N GLN A 137 -4.12 -23.95 29.89
CA GLN A 137 -3.79 -25.37 30.07
C GLN A 137 -2.44 -25.70 29.43
N LYS A 138 -1.79 -26.77 29.93
CA LYS A 138 -0.44 -27.17 29.54
C LYS A 138 -0.38 -28.27 28.48
N THR A 139 -1.52 -28.82 28.07
CA THR A 139 -1.62 -29.94 27.13
C THR A 139 -2.65 -29.64 26.04
N ALA A 140 -2.52 -30.25 24.86
CA ALA A 140 -3.48 -30.14 23.77
C ALA A 140 -3.45 -31.36 22.84
N ASP A 141 -4.60 -31.70 22.27
CA ASP A 141 -4.81 -32.77 21.31
C ASP A 141 -4.46 -32.31 19.87
N ASN A 142 -4.18 -33.29 19.02
CA ASN A 142 -3.85 -33.05 17.62
C ASN A 142 -4.98 -32.31 16.88
N GLY A 143 -4.61 -31.25 16.17
CA GLY A 143 -5.52 -30.41 15.38
C GLY A 143 -6.10 -29.22 16.15
N GLN A 144 -5.93 -29.15 17.48
CA GLN A 144 -6.38 -28.02 18.29
C GLN A 144 -5.53 -26.77 18.03
N MET A 145 -6.17 -25.60 18.13
CA MET A 145 -5.50 -24.31 17.99
C MET A 145 -4.95 -23.88 19.35
N VAL A 146 -3.63 -23.74 19.44
CA VAL A 146 -2.92 -23.51 20.70
C VAL A 146 -2.13 -22.21 20.67
N VAL A 147 -1.99 -21.60 21.84
CA VAL A 147 -0.91 -20.66 22.12
C VAL A 147 0.30 -21.48 22.58
N ALA A 148 1.32 -21.52 21.74
CA ALA A 148 2.57 -22.21 22.02
C ALA A 148 3.71 -21.20 22.17
N ILE A 149 4.56 -21.41 23.16
CA ILE A 149 5.85 -20.74 23.27
C ILE A 149 6.89 -21.60 22.56
N ILE A 150 7.64 -20.96 21.67
CA ILE A 150 8.79 -21.52 20.95
C ILE A 150 9.98 -20.56 21.14
N ASP A 151 11.20 -21.02 20.85
CA ASP A 151 12.49 -20.30 20.78
C ASP A 151 12.54 -18.85 21.36
N ASP A 152 13.44 -18.58 22.32
CA ASP A 152 13.60 -17.25 22.94
C ASP A 152 12.30 -16.64 23.51
N ASN A 153 11.42 -17.51 24.04
CA ASN A 153 10.15 -17.16 24.70
C ASN A 153 9.08 -16.53 23.77
N GLN A 154 9.16 -16.79 22.47
CA GLN A 154 8.22 -16.26 21.47
C GLN A 154 6.89 -17.00 21.48
N ALA A 155 5.78 -16.28 21.61
CA ALA A 155 4.46 -16.89 21.49
C ALA A 155 3.97 -16.98 20.04
N THR A 156 3.23 -18.05 19.75
CA THR A 156 2.61 -18.24 18.44
C THR A 156 1.26 -18.93 18.54
N LEU A 157 0.36 -18.56 17.62
CA LEU A 157 -0.95 -19.21 17.45
C LEU A 157 -0.89 -20.17 16.26
N LYS A 158 -1.00 -21.49 16.50
CA LYS A 158 -0.91 -22.54 15.45
C LYS A 158 -1.80 -23.73 15.80
N LYS A 159 -2.06 -24.60 14.81
CA LYS A 159 -2.57 -25.95 15.10
C LYS A 159 -1.43 -26.86 15.53
N ILE A 160 -1.59 -27.58 16.64
CA ILE A 160 -0.58 -28.53 17.10
C ILE A 160 -0.84 -29.94 16.57
N TYR A 161 0.23 -30.64 16.20
CA TYR A 161 0.21 -32.07 15.90
C TYR A 161 1.43 -32.74 16.51
N GLN A 162 1.21 -33.66 17.42
CA GLN A 162 2.20 -34.54 18.02
C GLN A 162 2.49 -35.69 17.03
N GLU A 163 3.72 -35.71 16.50
CA GLU A 163 4.26 -36.76 15.62
C GLU A 163 5.25 -37.62 16.43
N LYS A 164 5.63 -38.82 15.95
CA LYS A 164 6.44 -39.78 16.73
C LYS A 164 7.73 -39.21 17.32
N ASP A 165 8.43 -38.35 16.58
CA ASP A 165 9.76 -37.83 16.96
C ASP A 165 9.80 -36.29 17.15
N ARG A 166 8.65 -35.60 17.00
CA ARG A 166 8.58 -34.13 17.01
C ARG A 166 7.15 -33.61 17.11
N ILE A 167 7.03 -32.33 17.41
CA ILE A 167 5.78 -31.56 17.40
C ILE A 167 5.77 -30.66 16.17
N ARG A 168 4.68 -30.72 15.40
CA ARG A 168 4.40 -29.83 14.27
C ARG A 168 3.39 -28.77 14.67
N LEU A 169 3.80 -27.51 14.61
CA LEU A 169 2.94 -26.34 14.70
C LEU A 169 2.58 -25.88 13.28
N GLN A 170 1.36 -26.19 12.88
CA GLN A 170 0.83 -25.97 11.55
C GLN A 170 0.11 -24.62 11.47
N PRO A 171 0.54 -23.68 10.61
CA PRO A 171 -0.27 -22.52 10.26
C PRO A 171 -1.48 -22.96 9.44
N ALA A 172 -2.60 -22.25 9.62
CA ALA A 172 -3.75 -22.35 8.74
C ALA A 172 -3.74 -21.17 7.76
N ASN A 173 -2.67 -21.12 6.97
CA ASN A 173 -2.45 -20.18 5.89
C ASN A 173 -1.58 -20.89 4.83
N PRO A 174 -2.02 -21.04 3.57
CA PRO A 174 -1.28 -21.79 2.55
C PRO A 174 0.07 -21.17 2.17
N SER A 175 0.28 -19.89 2.51
CA SER A 175 1.52 -19.17 2.23
C SER A 175 2.61 -19.31 3.29
N LEU A 176 2.34 -20.03 4.40
CA LEU A 176 3.27 -20.22 5.51
C LEU A 176 3.67 -21.69 5.68
N PHE A 177 4.93 -21.93 6.00
CA PHE A 177 5.44 -23.28 6.25
C PHE A 177 5.19 -23.75 7.69
N PRO A 178 5.02 -25.06 7.93
CA PRO A 178 4.91 -25.62 9.28
C PRO A 178 6.21 -25.45 10.08
N ILE A 179 6.08 -25.29 11.40
CA ILE A 179 7.22 -25.22 12.33
C ILE A 179 7.34 -26.57 13.04
N TYR A 180 8.54 -27.14 13.09
CA TYR A 180 8.81 -28.43 13.72
C TYR A 180 9.76 -28.25 14.91
N ARG A 181 9.40 -28.75 16.09
CA ARG A 181 10.23 -28.68 17.31
C ARG A 181 10.18 -30.00 18.06
N LYS A 182 11.22 -30.29 18.87
CA LYS A 182 11.22 -31.45 19.77
C LYS A 182 10.30 -31.24 20.96
N GLU A 183 10.27 -30.02 21.48
CA GLU A 183 9.47 -29.61 22.62
C GLU A 183 8.82 -28.24 22.33
N VAL A 184 7.62 -28.03 22.86
CA VAL A 184 6.91 -26.74 22.85
C VAL A 184 6.21 -26.57 24.19
N GLU A 185 6.18 -25.36 24.72
CA GLU A 185 5.38 -25.07 25.91
C GLU A 185 3.99 -24.59 25.48
N ILE A 186 2.94 -25.27 25.91
CA ILE A 186 1.56 -24.88 25.64
C ILE A 186 1.09 -23.99 26.79
N ARG A 187 0.62 -22.78 26.47
CA ARG A 187 0.03 -21.84 27.44
C ARG A 187 -1.49 -21.86 27.44
N GLY A 188 -2.10 -22.39 26.38
CA GLY A 188 -3.54 -22.64 26.37
C GLY A 188 -4.09 -23.01 25.00
N ILE A 189 -5.40 -23.26 24.98
CA ILE A 189 -6.16 -23.63 23.78
C ILE A 189 -7.20 -22.56 23.47
N VAL A 190 -7.34 -22.20 22.20
CA VAL A 190 -8.38 -21.26 21.76
C VAL A 190 -9.76 -21.87 21.98
N ALA A 191 -10.53 -21.24 22.85
CA ALA A 191 -11.92 -21.60 23.15
C ALA A 191 -12.91 -20.88 22.23
N GLN A 192 -12.68 -19.60 21.97
CA GLN A 192 -13.57 -18.79 21.14
C GLN A 192 -12.84 -17.64 20.44
N ILE A 193 -13.39 -17.19 19.31
CA ILE A 193 -12.91 -16.03 18.56
C ILE A 193 -13.98 -14.93 18.64
N ILE A 194 -13.61 -13.79 19.20
CA ILE A 194 -14.44 -12.58 19.19
C ILE A 194 -13.95 -11.67 18.07
N ARG A 195 -14.84 -11.42 17.10
CA ARG A 195 -14.66 -10.39 16.09
C ARG A 195 -15.58 -9.22 16.39
N ASN A 196 -14.99 -8.05 16.62
CA ASN A 196 -15.78 -6.84 16.81
C ASN A 196 -16.25 -6.27 15.46
N LEU A 197 -17.38 -6.79 14.98
CA LEU A 197 -18.06 -6.33 13.75
C LEU A 197 -18.70 -4.94 13.93
N GLU A 198 -18.95 -4.46 15.16
CA GLU A 198 -19.50 -3.12 15.41
C GLU A 198 -18.48 -2.02 15.09
N SER A 199 -17.19 -2.33 15.12
CA SER A 199 -16.16 -1.42 14.62
C SER A 199 -16.32 -1.11 13.11
N GLN A 200 -17.07 -1.93 12.36
CA GLN A 200 -17.37 -1.76 10.93
C GLN A 200 -18.72 -1.08 10.63
N LEU A 201 -19.58 -0.78 11.62
CA LEU A 201 -20.95 -0.30 11.38
C LEU A 201 -21.36 0.95 12.14
N GLU A 202 -20.42 1.80 12.57
CA GLU A 202 -20.77 3.15 13.02
C GLU A 202 -20.70 4.17 11.87
N GLY A 203 -21.88 4.49 11.34
CA GLY A 203 -22.17 5.70 10.56
C GLY A 203 -21.74 5.69 9.10
N ASP A 204 -22.43 6.49 8.29
CA ASP A 204 -22.26 6.77 6.84
C ASP A 204 -20.84 7.20 6.37
N ARG A 205 -19.79 6.96 7.17
CA ARG A 205 -18.41 7.29 6.84
C ARG A 205 -17.62 6.01 6.53
N LEU A 206 -17.13 5.91 5.30
CA LEU A 206 -16.12 4.92 4.89
C LEU A 206 -15.01 4.84 5.94
N LYS A 207 -14.87 3.71 6.64
CA LYS A 207 -13.80 3.49 7.62
C LYS A 207 -12.59 2.85 6.93
N ARG A 208 -11.38 3.28 7.32
CA ARG A 208 -10.13 2.64 6.88
C ARG A 208 -10.02 1.28 7.56
N ARG A 209 -9.94 0.19 6.78
CA ARG A 209 -9.49 -1.10 7.33
C ARG A 209 -7.97 -1.20 7.24
N ILE A 210 -7.32 -1.78 8.24
CA ILE A 210 -5.89 -2.10 8.15
C ILE A 210 -5.76 -3.50 7.55
N ASP A 211 -4.80 -3.69 6.66
CA ASP A 211 -4.55 -4.98 6.01
C ASP A 211 -3.05 -5.24 5.85
N TYR A 212 -2.47 -5.84 6.89
CA TYR A 212 -1.05 -6.17 6.94
C TYR A 212 -0.64 -7.23 5.90
N SER A 213 -1.58 -7.92 5.25
CA SER A 213 -1.25 -8.83 4.14
C SER A 213 -0.65 -8.08 2.94
N TRP A 214 -0.83 -6.76 2.88
CA TRP A 214 -0.23 -5.90 1.88
C TRP A 214 1.14 -5.35 2.29
N ASP A 215 1.65 -5.64 3.48
CA ASP A 215 2.94 -5.09 3.93
C ASP A 215 4.10 -5.69 3.12
N PHE A 216 4.03 -6.98 2.76
CA PHE A 216 5.11 -7.70 2.06
C PHE A 216 6.46 -7.58 2.78
N ASN A 217 6.45 -7.75 4.11
CA ASN A 217 7.65 -7.60 4.93
C ASN A 217 8.76 -8.57 4.48
N GLY A 218 9.99 -8.06 4.35
CA GLY A 218 11.14 -8.82 3.84
C GLY A 218 11.17 -9.09 2.32
N ALA A 219 10.17 -8.65 1.55
CA ALA A 219 10.14 -8.91 0.11
C ALA A 219 11.23 -8.14 -0.66
N LYS A 220 11.83 -8.78 -1.67
CA LYS A 220 12.81 -8.13 -2.56
C LYS A 220 12.11 -7.10 -3.45
N THR A 221 12.54 -5.85 -3.39
CA THR A 221 11.91 -4.71 -4.12
C THR A 221 12.61 -4.33 -5.43
N LYS A 222 13.69 -5.03 -5.79
CA LYS A 222 14.45 -4.81 -7.04
C LYS A 222 14.61 -6.07 -7.92
N PRO A 223 13.60 -6.94 -8.08
CA PRO A 223 13.70 -8.06 -9.01
C PRO A 223 13.70 -7.56 -10.46
N HIS A 224 14.18 -8.37 -11.42
CA HIS A 224 14.11 -8.03 -12.85
C HIS A 224 14.64 -6.60 -13.15
N SER A 225 14.07 -5.91 -14.12
CA SER A 225 14.48 -4.55 -14.51
C SER A 225 14.17 -3.45 -13.51
N HIS A 226 13.42 -3.72 -12.42
CA HIS A 226 13.15 -2.73 -11.37
C HIS A 226 14.45 -2.17 -10.78
N GLY A 227 15.48 -3.02 -10.68
CA GLY A 227 16.79 -2.70 -10.14
C GLY A 227 17.70 -1.82 -11.02
N PHE A 228 17.32 -1.48 -12.26
CA PHE A 228 18.23 -0.80 -13.20
C PHE A 228 18.70 0.57 -12.75
N HIS A 229 17.84 1.30 -12.04
CA HIS A 229 18.15 2.65 -11.57
C HIS A 229 17.27 2.95 -10.37
N THR A 230 17.85 3.62 -9.38
CA THR A 230 17.12 4.07 -8.20
C THR A 230 16.25 5.27 -8.56
N TYR A 231 14.98 5.30 -8.12
CA TYR A 231 14.09 6.44 -8.31
C TYR A 231 13.22 6.59 -7.06
N PRO A 232 12.91 7.83 -6.61
CA PRO A 232 12.31 8.07 -5.31
C PRO A 232 10.82 7.70 -5.25
N ALA A 233 10.34 7.40 -4.04
CA ALA A 233 8.93 7.33 -3.66
C ALA A 233 8.01 6.49 -4.58
N MET A 234 8.53 5.36 -5.07
CA MET A 234 7.76 4.37 -5.83
C MET A 234 7.10 3.37 -4.88
N PHE A 235 5.89 2.91 -5.17
CA PHE A 235 5.36 1.70 -4.52
C PHE A 235 6.17 0.48 -4.94
N ILE A 236 6.19 -0.53 -4.07
CA ILE A 236 6.94 -1.77 -4.29
C ILE A 236 6.28 -2.64 -5.36
N PRO A 237 7.05 -3.44 -6.12
CA PRO A 237 6.51 -4.30 -7.19
C PRO A 237 5.38 -5.22 -6.74
N GLN A 238 5.42 -5.70 -5.49
CA GLN A 238 4.44 -6.62 -4.92
C GLN A 238 3.04 -6.01 -4.81
N VAL A 239 2.95 -4.73 -4.42
CA VAL A 239 1.67 -4.01 -4.37
C VAL A 239 1.09 -3.87 -5.77
N ALA A 240 1.91 -3.44 -6.73
CA ALA A 240 1.51 -3.31 -8.12
C ALA A 240 1.02 -4.64 -8.70
N ARG A 241 1.77 -5.72 -8.47
CA ARG A 241 1.45 -7.08 -8.90
C ARG A 241 0.13 -7.55 -8.33
N ARG A 242 -0.10 -7.37 -7.03
CA ARG A 242 -1.35 -7.79 -6.38
C ARG A 242 -2.54 -6.99 -6.92
N LEU A 243 -2.40 -5.67 -7.08
CA LEU A 243 -3.45 -4.85 -7.70
C LEU A 243 -3.78 -5.31 -9.13
N LEU A 244 -2.75 -5.57 -9.95
CA LEU A 244 -2.93 -6.08 -11.31
C LEU A 244 -3.64 -7.44 -11.34
N LEU A 245 -3.25 -8.37 -10.47
CA LEU A 245 -3.88 -9.69 -10.39
C LEU A 245 -5.34 -9.63 -9.91
N THR A 246 -5.66 -8.70 -9.00
CA THR A 246 -7.01 -8.55 -8.45
C THR A 246 -7.96 -7.82 -9.42
N TYR A 247 -7.48 -6.77 -10.09
CA TYR A 247 -8.36 -5.82 -10.80
C TYR A 247 -8.17 -5.80 -12.33
N SER A 248 -7.34 -6.69 -12.89
CA SER A 248 -7.15 -6.82 -14.35
C SER A 248 -6.90 -8.26 -14.80
N GLN A 249 -7.11 -8.53 -16.08
CA GLN A 249 -6.92 -9.84 -16.70
C GLN A 249 -5.77 -9.85 -17.70
N LYS A 250 -5.34 -11.04 -18.14
CA LYS A 250 -4.30 -11.17 -19.17
C LYS A 250 -4.79 -10.53 -20.47
N GLY A 251 -3.92 -9.76 -21.13
CA GLY A 251 -4.26 -9.01 -22.35
C GLY A 251 -4.92 -7.65 -22.11
N ASP A 252 -5.38 -7.36 -20.89
CA ASP A 252 -5.95 -6.04 -20.55
C ASP A 252 -4.93 -4.92 -20.78
N THR A 253 -5.46 -3.72 -21.06
CA THR A 253 -4.63 -2.51 -21.17
C THR A 253 -4.70 -1.70 -19.88
N ILE A 254 -3.56 -1.56 -19.23
CA ILE A 254 -3.37 -0.85 -17.97
C ILE A 254 -2.90 0.59 -18.24
N CYS A 255 -3.21 1.52 -17.35
CA CYS A 255 -2.57 2.83 -17.35
C CYS A 255 -2.00 3.16 -15.96
N ASP A 256 -0.79 3.68 -15.93
CA ASP A 256 -0.24 4.37 -14.78
C ASP A 256 -0.06 5.85 -15.13
N ILE A 257 -0.93 6.69 -14.58
CA ILE A 257 -0.95 8.14 -14.86
C ILE A 257 0.16 8.90 -14.10
N PHE A 258 0.95 8.24 -13.24
CA PHE A 258 2.11 8.83 -12.58
C PHE A 258 3.22 7.80 -12.55
N CYS A 259 3.60 7.32 -13.74
CA CYS A 259 4.32 6.05 -13.86
C CYS A 259 5.75 6.07 -13.27
N GLY A 260 6.33 7.24 -13.03
CA GLY A 260 7.67 7.37 -12.48
C GLY A 260 8.67 6.60 -13.33
N SER A 261 9.48 5.74 -12.69
CA SER A 261 10.39 4.85 -13.42
C SER A 261 9.76 3.52 -13.89
N GLY A 262 8.44 3.36 -13.73
CA GLY A 262 7.65 2.33 -14.42
C GLY A 262 7.32 1.07 -13.62
N THR A 263 7.16 1.10 -12.29
CA THR A 263 6.86 -0.12 -11.49
C THR A 263 5.65 -0.87 -12.02
N ALA A 264 4.50 -0.19 -12.18
CA ALA A 264 3.28 -0.82 -12.68
C ALA A 264 3.43 -1.33 -14.12
N LEU A 265 4.23 -0.64 -14.94
CA LEU A 265 4.46 -1.02 -16.34
C LEU A 265 5.31 -2.29 -16.47
N ILE A 266 6.37 -2.41 -15.64
CA ILE A 266 7.20 -3.62 -15.59
C ILE A 266 6.37 -4.81 -15.12
N GLU A 267 5.57 -4.62 -14.07
CA GLU A 267 4.67 -5.67 -13.57
C GLU A 267 3.57 -6.02 -14.58
N SER A 268 3.06 -5.04 -15.33
CA SER A 268 2.12 -5.29 -16.43
C SER A 268 2.73 -6.21 -17.49
N ARG A 269 3.97 -5.94 -17.91
CA ARG A 269 4.71 -6.79 -18.87
C ARG A 269 4.91 -8.22 -18.34
N LEU A 270 5.34 -8.36 -17.09
CA LEU A 270 5.55 -9.67 -16.44
C LEU A 270 4.25 -10.47 -16.30
N LEU A 271 3.13 -9.78 -16.06
CA LEU A 271 1.82 -10.39 -15.98
C LEU A 271 1.13 -10.51 -17.35
N SER A 272 1.79 -10.24 -18.48
CA SER A 272 1.18 -10.32 -19.81
C SER A 272 -0.02 -9.36 -20.02
N ARG A 273 0.13 -8.10 -19.59
CA ARG A 273 -0.78 -6.98 -19.87
C ARG A 273 -0.09 -5.95 -20.75
N ASN A 274 -0.89 -5.19 -21.50
CA ASN A 274 -0.42 -4.00 -22.19
C ASN A 274 -0.47 -2.80 -21.24
N SER A 275 0.37 -1.78 -21.43
CA SER A 275 0.36 -0.65 -20.51
C SER A 275 0.72 0.70 -21.14
N TYR A 276 -0.03 1.74 -20.77
CA TYR A 276 0.38 3.13 -20.90
C TYR A 276 1.00 3.63 -19.59
N GLY A 277 2.04 4.46 -19.70
CA GLY A 277 2.59 5.21 -18.58
C GLY A 277 2.71 6.68 -18.93
N ILE A 278 2.26 7.56 -18.06
CA ILE A 278 2.39 9.02 -18.21
C ILE A 278 3.23 9.54 -17.06
N ASP A 279 4.22 10.39 -17.35
CA ASP A 279 4.95 11.12 -16.32
C ASP A 279 5.49 12.45 -16.88
N LEU A 280 5.58 13.46 -16.01
CA LEU A 280 6.10 14.79 -16.34
C LEU A 280 7.62 14.87 -16.29
N ASN A 281 8.28 13.98 -15.55
CA ASN A 281 9.73 13.99 -15.39
C ASN A 281 10.39 13.23 -16.56
N PRO A 282 11.15 13.92 -17.42
CA PRO A 282 11.77 13.26 -18.58
C PRO A 282 12.78 12.17 -18.22
N LEU A 283 13.46 12.26 -17.07
CA LEU A 283 14.32 11.18 -16.59
C LEU A 283 13.47 9.95 -16.23
N ALA A 284 12.36 10.14 -15.53
CA ALA A 284 11.46 9.06 -15.15
C ALA A 284 10.94 8.32 -16.39
N VAL A 285 10.47 9.08 -17.38
CA VAL A 285 10.05 8.57 -18.70
C VAL A 285 11.17 7.79 -19.40
N PHE A 286 12.39 8.31 -19.42
CA PHE A 286 13.54 7.62 -20.00
C PHE A 286 13.82 6.28 -19.29
N LEU A 287 13.83 6.29 -17.95
CA LEU A 287 14.02 5.08 -17.15
C LEU A 287 12.91 4.05 -17.40
N ALA A 288 11.65 4.47 -17.39
CA ALA A 288 10.50 3.60 -17.63
C ALA A 288 10.53 2.97 -19.02
N LYS A 289 10.90 3.72 -20.05
CA LYS A 289 11.10 3.21 -21.42
C LYS A 289 12.13 2.07 -21.45
N VAL A 290 13.30 2.29 -20.86
CA VAL A 290 14.38 1.29 -20.87
C VAL A 290 14.03 0.07 -20.02
N LYS A 291 13.48 0.28 -18.81
CA LYS A 291 13.12 -0.81 -17.89
C LYS A 291 12.02 -1.74 -18.44
N THR A 292 11.16 -1.24 -19.31
CA THR A 292 10.08 -2.03 -19.93
C THR A 292 10.44 -2.58 -21.31
N THR A 293 11.57 -2.17 -21.89
CA THR A 293 12.02 -2.64 -23.21
C THR A 293 12.78 -3.96 -23.07
N SER A 294 12.22 -5.03 -23.61
CA SER A 294 12.89 -6.34 -23.64
C SER A 294 14.07 -6.33 -24.61
N LEU A 295 15.27 -6.70 -24.13
CA LEU A 295 16.49 -6.79 -24.93
C LEU A 295 17.12 -8.17 -24.80
N ASN A 296 17.59 -8.71 -25.92
CA ASN A 296 18.27 -9.99 -25.95
C ASN A 296 19.56 -9.94 -25.09
N PRO A 297 19.69 -10.78 -24.04
CA PRO A 297 20.83 -10.73 -23.13
C PRO A 297 22.18 -11.05 -23.78
N GLN A 298 22.20 -11.93 -24.78
CA GLN A 298 23.43 -12.29 -25.50
C GLN A 298 23.97 -11.08 -26.30
N LEU A 299 23.08 -10.29 -26.92
CA LEU A 299 23.47 -9.05 -27.59
C LEU A 299 24.01 -8.01 -26.60
N LEU A 300 23.40 -7.88 -25.42
CA LEU A 300 23.88 -6.98 -24.38
C LEU A 300 25.26 -7.39 -23.86
N ALA A 301 25.48 -8.69 -23.61
CA ALA A 301 26.77 -9.20 -23.17
C ALA A 301 27.88 -8.97 -24.21
N LYS A 302 27.59 -9.23 -25.49
CA LYS A 302 28.53 -8.97 -26.59
C LYS A 302 28.86 -7.47 -26.71
N GLU A 303 27.87 -6.60 -26.61
CA GLU A 303 28.10 -5.16 -26.68
C GLU A 303 28.82 -4.64 -25.43
N HIS A 304 28.59 -5.22 -24.26
CA HIS A 304 29.30 -4.88 -23.02
C HIS A 304 30.82 -5.09 -23.17
N ILE A 305 31.26 -6.24 -23.69
CA ILE A 305 32.69 -6.52 -23.92
C ILE A 305 33.32 -5.46 -24.84
N LYS A 306 32.64 -5.14 -25.95
CA LYS A 306 33.09 -4.12 -26.89
C LYS A 306 33.13 -2.73 -26.26
N LEU A 307 32.14 -2.40 -25.43
CA LEU A 307 32.02 -1.13 -24.75
C LEU A 307 33.19 -0.91 -23.77
N ILE A 308 33.51 -1.92 -22.95
CA ILE A 308 34.66 -1.84 -22.03
C ILE A 308 35.97 -1.64 -22.80
N ALA A 309 36.19 -2.40 -23.87
CA ALA A 309 37.37 -2.23 -24.72
C ALA A 309 37.45 -0.83 -25.34
N ARG A 310 36.30 -0.25 -25.75
CA ARG A 310 36.23 1.12 -26.28
C ARG A 310 36.54 2.17 -25.21
N ILE A 311 35.96 2.05 -24.01
CA ILE A 311 36.21 2.96 -22.89
C ILE A 311 37.72 3.04 -22.58
N ASN A 312 38.39 1.89 -22.55
CA ASN A 312 39.82 1.79 -22.25
C ASN A 312 40.72 2.42 -23.33
N LYS A 313 40.26 2.47 -24.59
CA LYS A 313 41.01 3.10 -25.70
C LYS A 313 40.90 4.62 -25.73
N ILE A 314 39.86 5.22 -25.13
CA ILE A 314 39.64 6.67 -25.17
C ILE A 314 40.65 7.36 -24.24
N LYS A 315 41.48 8.25 -24.82
CA LYS A 315 42.42 9.09 -24.06
C LYS A 315 41.68 10.19 -23.30
N ASN A 316 42.24 10.64 -22.16
CA ASN A 316 41.65 11.71 -21.35
C ASN A 316 41.44 13.00 -22.15
N THR A 317 42.38 13.33 -23.03
CA THR A 317 42.40 14.54 -23.87
C THR A 317 41.30 14.57 -24.93
N GLU A 318 40.71 13.43 -25.27
CA GLU A 318 39.69 13.31 -26.33
C GLU A 318 38.25 13.47 -25.81
N THR A 319 38.09 13.85 -24.54
CA THR A 319 36.78 13.96 -23.90
C THR A 319 36.33 15.41 -23.76
N LYS A 320 35.10 15.68 -24.22
CA LYS A 320 34.46 16.98 -23.98
C LYS A 320 33.82 16.97 -22.60
N ARG A 321 34.25 17.89 -21.74
CA ARG A 321 33.59 18.14 -20.45
C ARG A 321 32.15 18.59 -20.68
N PRO A 322 31.18 18.11 -19.88
CA PRO A 322 29.82 18.67 -19.94
C PRO A 322 29.84 20.13 -19.47
N LYS A 323 28.90 20.93 -19.97
CA LYS A 323 28.74 22.34 -19.57
C LYS A 323 27.43 22.48 -18.82
N PHE A 324 27.49 22.61 -17.50
CA PHE A 324 26.35 22.95 -16.64
C PHE A 324 26.83 23.57 -15.34
N LYS A 325 25.95 24.31 -14.66
CA LYS A 325 26.30 25.07 -13.45
C LYS A 325 26.78 24.16 -12.32
N ASN A 326 27.86 24.58 -11.64
CA ASN A 326 28.44 23.92 -10.47
C ASN A 326 28.95 22.48 -10.73
N LEU A 327 29.46 22.17 -11.92
CA LEU A 327 29.98 20.84 -12.25
C LEU A 327 31.05 20.36 -11.24
N GLU A 328 32.07 21.17 -10.97
CA GLU A 328 33.20 20.85 -10.09
C GLU A 328 32.79 20.80 -8.61
N PHE A 329 31.67 21.43 -8.25
CA PHE A 329 31.08 21.29 -6.92
C PHE A 329 30.53 19.87 -6.72
N TRP A 330 29.87 19.31 -7.74
CA TRP A 330 29.23 18.00 -7.68
C TRP A 330 30.14 16.84 -8.06
N PHE A 331 31.26 17.09 -8.76
CA PHE A 331 32.16 16.04 -9.23
C PHE A 331 33.63 16.48 -9.12
N LYS A 332 34.49 15.59 -8.64
CA LYS A 332 35.95 15.79 -8.72
C LYS A 332 36.42 15.71 -10.18
N ASN A 333 37.49 16.42 -10.53
CA ASN A 333 38.04 16.47 -11.88
C ASN A 333 38.28 15.08 -12.51
N LYS A 334 38.84 14.14 -11.74
CA LYS A 334 39.03 12.74 -12.18
C LYS A 334 37.71 12.08 -12.59
N VAL A 335 36.68 12.22 -11.74
CA VAL A 335 35.33 11.67 -11.99
C VAL A 335 34.71 12.28 -13.24
N ILE A 336 34.86 13.58 -13.47
CA ILE A 336 34.34 14.26 -14.67
C ILE A 336 34.94 13.63 -15.93
N ILE A 337 36.25 13.42 -15.96
CA ILE A 337 36.95 12.85 -17.12
C ILE A 337 36.48 11.41 -17.38
N GLU A 338 36.42 10.58 -16.33
CA GLU A 338 35.99 9.18 -16.46
C GLU A 338 34.53 9.05 -16.91
N LEU A 339 33.62 9.84 -16.34
CA LEU A 339 32.22 9.88 -16.80
C LEU A 339 32.11 10.36 -18.26
N ALA A 340 32.91 11.35 -18.66
CA ALA A 340 32.91 11.84 -20.04
C ALA A 340 33.39 10.77 -21.03
N LYS A 341 34.39 9.95 -20.67
CA LYS A 341 34.82 8.80 -21.47
C LYS A 341 33.71 7.77 -21.65
N ILE A 342 33.09 7.36 -20.55
CA ILE A 342 32.02 6.35 -20.57
C ILE A 342 30.87 6.85 -21.45
N LYS A 343 30.43 8.10 -21.25
CA LYS A 343 29.37 8.70 -22.06
C LYS A 343 29.72 8.74 -23.55
N LYS A 344 30.96 9.13 -23.91
CA LYS A 344 31.43 9.12 -25.30
C LYS A 344 31.35 7.72 -25.90
N ALA A 345 31.90 6.72 -25.19
CA ALA A 345 31.90 5.35 -25.64
C ALA A 345 30.49 4.76 -25.83
N VAL A 346 29.56 5.04 -24.90
CA VAL A 346 28.17 4.57 -25.00
C VAL A 346 27.45 5.24 -26.17
N LYS A 347 27.70 6.53 -26.43
CA LYS A 347 27.08 7.25 -27.56
C LYS A 347 27.47 6.70 -28.93
N GLU A 348 28.58 5.96 -29.04
CA GLU A 348 29.00 5.30 -30.28
C GLU A 348 28.28 3.96 -30.55
N ILE A 349 27.46 3.48 -29.61
CA ILE A 349 26.62 2.28 -29.82
C ILE A 349 25.53 2.61 -30.85
N ARG A 350 25.50 1.86 -31.96
CA ARG A 350 24.58 2.09 -33.09
C ARG A 350 23.12 1.78 -32.77
N ASN A 351 22.85 0.67 -32.08
CA ASN A 351 21.48 0.29 -31.74
C ASN A 351 20.97 1.16 -30.60
N LYS A 352 19.97 2.01 -30.87
CA LYS A 352 19.47 2.99 -29.90
C LYS A 352 18.92 2.36 -28.61
N LYS A 353 18.21 1.23 -28.69
CA LYS A 353 17.67 0.57 -27.48
C LYS A 353 18.78 0.00 -26.59
N ILE A 354 19.82 -0.57 -27.21
CA ILE A 354 21.01 -1.06 -26.50
C ILE A 354 21.81 0.12 -25.93
N GLN A 355 21.98 1.20 -26.69
CA GLN A 355 22.60 2.43 -26.20
C GLN A 355 21.85 2.96 -24.97
N ASP A 356 20.53 3.05 -25.02
CA ASP A 356 19.71 3.55 -23.91
C ASP A 356 19.82 2.65 -22.66
N PHE A 357 19.92 1.33 -22.84
CA PHE A 357 20.21 0.40 -21.74
C PHE A 357 21.52 0.74 -21.02
N PHE A 358 22.61 0.95 -21.76
CA PHE A 358 23.90 1.35 -21.16
C PHE A 358 23.85 2.78 -20.60
N MET A 359 23.06 3.68 -21.21
CA MET A 359 22.87 5.04 -20.68
C MET A 359 22.14 5.07 -19.34
N VAL A 360 21.25 4.10 -19.07
CA VAL A 360 20.65 3.95 -17.72
C VAL A 360 21.68 3.49 -16.69
N ALA A 361 22.56 2.54 -17.04
CA ALA A 361 23.66 2.16 -16.16
C ALA A 361 24.63 3.33 -15.90
N PHE A 362 24.91 4.12 -16.94
CA PHE A 362 25.69 5.35 -16.83
C PHE A 362 25.00 6.37 -15.91
N SER A 363 23.68 6.56 -16.03
CA SER A 363 22.91 7.48 -15.17
C SER A 363 23.03 7.12 -13.69
N GLU A 364 22.96 5.83 -13.33
CA GLU A 364 23.15 5.41 -11.93
C GLU A 364 24.61 5.60 -11.49
N THR A 365 25.57 5.39 -12.40
CA THR A 365 27.00 5.63 -12.15
C THR A 365 27.26 7.10 -11.81
N VAL A 366 26.72 8.03 -12.62
CA VAL A 366 26.77 9.48 -12.36
C VAL A 366 26.31 9.81 -10.95
N ARG A 367 25.21 9.19 -10.48
CA ARG A 367 24.73 9.41 -9.11
C ARG A 367 25.73 8.91 -8.08
N LYS A 368 26.14 7.64 -8.19
CA LYS A 368 26.99 6.96 -7.21
C LYS A 368 28.40 7.55 -7.12
N SER A 369 28.91 8.13 -8.21
CA SER A 369 30.22 8.76 -8.26
C SER A 369 30.18 10.28 -8.00
N SER A 370 29.01 10.86 -7.73
CA SER A 370 28.89 12.28 -7.40
C SER A 370 29.24 12.56 -5.95
N ASN A 371 29.60 13.81 -5.65
CA ASN A 371 29.84 14.32 -4.30
C ASN A 371 28.55 14.46 -3.46
N THR A 372 27.49 13.70 -3.77
CA THR A 372 26.19 13.77 -3.09
C THR A 372 26.11 12.75 -1.96
N LYS A 373 25.37 13.08 -0.90
CA LYS A 373 25.08 12.15 0.20
C LYS A 373 24.20 11.02 -0.33
N ASN A 374 24.75 9.81 -0.37
CA ASN A 374 24.01 8.63 -0.80
C ASN A 374 22.84 8.33 0.15
N GLY A 375 21.68 7.97 -0.41
CA GLY A 375 20.46 7.63 0.35
C GLY A 375 19.47 8.77 0.53
N GLU A 376 19.84 10.02 0.26
CA GLU A 376 18.93 11.17 0.28
C GLU A 376 18.24 11.38 -1.08
N PHE A 377 17.00 11.89 -1.05
CA PHE A 377 16.30 12.32 -2.27
C PHE A 377 16.60 13.77 -2.64
N LYS A 378 16.86 14.61 -1.63
CA LYS A 378 17.32 15.98 -1.84
C LYS A 378 18.79 15.97 -2.25
N LEU A 379 19.16 16.92 -3.10
CA LEU A 379 20.53 17.00 -3.58
C LEU A 379 21.42 17.69 -2.54
N VAL A 380 21.96 16.89 -1.63
CA VAL A 380 22.82 17.33 -0.52
C VAL A 380 24.25 16.88 -0.81
N ARG A 381 25.23 17.78 -0.65
CA ARG A 381 26.64 17.45 -0.79
C ARG A 381 27.13 16.69 0.45
N ILE A 382 28.07 15.77 0.25
CA ILE A 382 28.84 15.15 1.34
C ILE A 382 29.56 16.25 2.14
N LYS A 383 29.70 16.05 3.47
CA LYS A 383 30.40 16.99 4.36
C LYS A 383 31.87 17.14 3.96
N LYS A 384 32.51 18.24 4.36
CA LYS A 384 33.86 18.58 3.92
C LYS A 384 34.88 17.49 4.31
N GLU A 385 34.78 16.97 5.52
CA GLU A 385 35.70 15.96 6.07
C GLU A 385 35.63 14.64 5.27
N ASP A 386 34.42 14.22 4.91
CA ASP A 386 34.16 13.01 4.14
C ASP A 386 34.48 13.20 2.64
N LEU A 387 34.31 14.41 2.13
CA LEU A 387 34.56 14.74 0.72
C LEU A 387 36.04 14.59 0.34
N GLU A 388 36.96 14.90 1.25
CA GLU A 388 38.40 14.72 1.03
C GLU A 388 38.72 13.24 0.74
N LYS A 389 38.14 12.34 1.55
CA LYS A 389 38.29 10.88 1.42
C LYS A 389 37.46 10.26 0.28
N HIS A 390 36.43 10.96 -0.21
CA HIS A 390 35.55 10.46 -1.27
C HIS A 390 36.27 10.31 -2.61
N ASN A 391 36.62 9.09 -3.00
CA ASN A 391 37.34 8.79 -4.25
C ASN A 391 36.68 7.60 -4.97
N PRO A 392 35.51 7.78 -5.60
CA PRO A 392 34.78 6.68 -6.23
C PRO A 392 35.52 6.16 -7.47
N ASP A 393 35.57 4.83 -7.63
CA ASP A 393 36.01 4.20 -8.86
C ASP A 393 34.85 4.17 -9.87
N VAL A 394 34.86 5.13 -10.81
CA VAL A 394 33.75 5.31 -11.75
C VAL A 394 33.65 4.11 -12.70
N SER A 395 34.78 3.55 -13.10
CA SER A 395 34.85 2.44 -14.06
C SER A 395 34.28 1.16 -13.46
N GLU A 396 34.68 0.85 -12.22
CA GLU A 396 34.17 -0.32 -11.50
C GLU A 396 32.68 -0.17 -11.16
N ILE A 397 32.24 1.02 -10.71
CA ILE A 397 30.81 1.29 -10.48
C ILE A 397 29.99 1.05 -11.75
N PHE A 398 30.47 1.54 -12.90
CA PHE A 398 29.78 1.37 -14.18
C PHE A 398 29.73 -0.10 -14.59
N LYS A 399 30.87 -0.80 -14.55
CA LYS A 399 30.97 -2.22 -14.90
C LYS A 399 30.02 -3.09 -14.06
N GLN A 400 30.10 -2.99 -12.73
CA GLN A 400 29.21 -3.72 -11.83
C GLN A 400 27.75 -3.41 -12.10
N LYS A 401 27.45 -2.14 -12.43
CA LYS A 401 26.07 -1.73 -12.70
C LYS A 401 25.54 -2.34 -14.00
N VAL A 402 26.36 -2.37 -15.04
CA VAL A 402 26.02 -3.00 -16.32
C VAL A 402 25.81 -4.51 -16.13
N GLU A 403 26.72 -5.20 -15.45
CA GLU A 403 26.63 -6.64 -15.20
C GLU A 403 25.36 -7.00 -14.43
N SER A 404 25.06 -6.26 -13.35
CA SER A 404 23.82 -6.40 -12.60
C SER A 404 22.58 -6.17 -13.47
N ASN A 405 22.60 -5.15 -14.33
CA ASN A 405 21.49 -4.86 -15.25
C ASN A 405 21.32 -5.95 -16.31
N ILE A 406 22.40 -6.54 -16.84
CA ILE A 406 22.31 -7.64 -17.81
C ILE A 406 21.69 -8.87 -17.16
N LYS A 407 22.07 -9.21 -15.92
CA LYS A 407 21.45 -10.29 -15.15
C LYS A 407 19.95 -10.06 -14.97
N ALA A 408 19.57 -8.87 -14.53
CA ALA A 408 18.17 -8.47 -14.36
C ALA A 408 17.37 -8.45 -15.69
N MET A 409 17.99 -8.03 -16.80
CA MET A 409 17.38 -8.12 -18.14
C MET A 409 17.22 -9.56 -18.60
N THR A 410 18.13 -10.46 -18.19
CA THR A 410 18.02 -11.90 -18.51
C THR A 410 16.78 -12.50 -17.88
N GLU A 411 16.55 -12.21 -16.60
CA GLU A 411 15.34 -12.61 -15.89
C GLU A 411 14.09 -11.99 -16.55
N PHE A 412 14.12 -10.69 -16.85
CA PHE A 412 12.99 -9.99 -17.48
C PHE A 412 12.67 -10.53 -18.87
N TYR A 413 13.68 -10.72 -19.72
CA TYR A 413 13.53 -11.22 -21.08
C TYR A 413 12.96 -12.64 -21.14
N ARG A 414 13.27 -13.47 -20.13
CA ARG A 414 12.75 -14.84 -19.99
C ARG A 414 11.28 -14.85 -19.54
N ASP A 415 10.93 -14.01 -18.58
CA ASP A 415 9.67 -14.13 -17.84
C ASP A 415 8.50 -13.32 -18.44
N ILE A 416 8.76 -12.40 -19.39
CA ILE A 416 7.71 -11.61 -20.03
C ILE A 416 7.02 -12.31 -21.20
N ASP A 417 5.79 -11.90 -21.47
CA ASP A 417 5.15 -12.13 -22.77
C ASP A 417 5.65 -11.10 -23.80
N LYS A 418 6.26 -11.59 -24.89
CA LYS A 418 6.83 -10.76 -25.96
C LYS A 418 5.77 -10.07 -26.82
N ASN A 419 4.51 -10.54 -26.80
CA ASN A 419 3.40 -9.97 -27.56
C ASN A 419 2.80 -8.73 -26.88
N THR A 420 3.14 -8.48 -25.63
CA THR A 420 2.66 -7.30 -24.91
C THR A 420 3.53 -6.08 -25.18
N TRP A 421 2.98 -4.89 -24.93
CA TRP A 421 3.69 -3.63 -25.12
C TRP A 421 3.55 -2.69 -23.92
N ALA A 422 4.52 -1.79 -23.78
CA ALA A 422 4.48 -0.67 -22.85
C ALA A 422 4.76 0.63 -23.60
N LYS A 423 3.86 1.62 -23.51
CA LYS A 423 4.00 2.93 -24.16
C LYS A 423 4.10 4.01 -23.09
N ILE A 424 5.26 4.67 -23.04
CA ILE A 424 5.55 5.70 -22.04
C ILE A 424 5.51 7.07 -22.70
N MET A 425 4.77 7.99 -22.10
CA MET A 425 4.44 9.31 -22.59
C MET A 425 5.00 10.36 -21.64
N LEU A 426 5.72 11.33 -22.18
CA LEU A 426 6.10 12.54 -21.45
C LEU A 426 4.91 13.48 -21.50
N GLY A 427 4.27 13.74 -20.36
CA GLY A 427 3.04 14.52 -20.34
C GLY A 427 2.46 14.78 -18.96
N ASP A 428 1.57 15.76 -18.92
CA ASP A 428 0.80 16.18 -17.75
C ASP A 428 -0.49 15.38 -17.67
N SER A 429 -0.66 14.59 -16.61
CA SER A 429 -1.82 13.71 -16.44
C SER A 429 -3.13 14.44 -16.19
N SER A 430 -3.09 15.75 -15.88
CA SER A 430 -4.29 16.59 -15.82
C SER A 430 -4.83 16.97 -17.21
N LYS A 431 -4.03 16.74 -18.27
CA LYS A 431 -4.34 17.08 -19.66
C LYS A 431 -4.63 15.84 -20.50
N ASN A 432 -5.18 16.07 -21.69
CA ASN A 432 -5.34 15.00 -22.68
C ASN A 432 -3.97 14.61 -23.25
N ASN A 433 -3.58 13.35 -23.04
CA ASN A 433 -2.32 12.78 -23.53
C ASN A 433 -2.50 11.93 -24.81
N GLY A 434 -3.66 11.98 -25.46
CA GLY A 434 -3.94 11.20 -26.67
C GLY A 434 -4.29 9.73 -26.42
N ILE A 435 -4.61 9.37 -25.18
CA ILE A 435 -5.21 8.06 -24.86
C ILE A 435 -6.72 8.16 -25.15
N LYS A 436 -7.23 7.21 -25.93
CA LYS A 436 -8.66 7.17 -26.31
C LYS A 436 -9.55 7.03 -25.08
N GLU A 437 -10.70 7.69 -25.08
CA GLU A 437 -11.70 7.50 -24.04
C GLU A 437 -12.19 6.05 -23.98
N ASN A 438 -12.54 5.57 -22.79
CA ASN A 438 -13.02 4.20 -22.55
C ASN A 438 -12.11 3.12 -23.19
N SER A 439 -10.80 3.28 -23.12
CA SER A 439 -9.84 2.34 -23.72
C SER A 439 -9.01 1.57 -22.68
N ILE A 440 -8.98 2.03 -21.43
CA ILE A 440 -8.19 1.44 -20.35
C ILE A 440 -9.04 0.50 -19.50
N ASP A 441 -8.52 -0.70 -19.26
CA ASP A 441 -9.18 -1.77 -18.49
C ASP A 441 -8.91 -1.68 -16.98
N CYS A 442 -7.80 -1.05 -16.57
CA CYS A 442 -7.51 -0.77 -15.18
C CYS A 442 -6.48 0.36 -15.08
N ILE A 443 -6.65 1.26 -14.11
CA ILE A 443 -5.65 2.27 -13.78
C ILE A 443 -5.03 1.91 -12.44
N ILE A 444 -3.71 1.83 -12.36
CA ILE A 444 -2.97 1.62 -11.10
C ILE A 444 -1.92 2.70 -11.02
N THR A 445 -1.93 3.48 -9.95
CA THR A 445 -1.00 4.61 -9.83
C THR A 445 -0.69 4.97 -8.38
N SER A 446 0.31 5.83 -8.23
CA SER A 446 0.61 6.53 -6.98
C SER A 446 0.98 7.97 -7.30
N PRO A 447 0.13 8.95 -6.93
CA PRO A 447 0.41 10.35 -7.18
C PRO A 447 1.70 10.81 -6.50
N PRO A 448 2.49 11.69 -7.14
CA PRO A 448 3.62 12.29 -6.46
C PRO A 448 3.13 13.12 -5.28
N TYR A 449 3.87 13.10 -4.17
CA TYR A 449 3.59 13.98 -3.04
C TYR A 449 3.70 15.44 -3.49
N GLY A 450 2.61 16.21 -3.34
CA GLY A 450 2.46 17.61 -3.75
C GLY A 450 3.29 18.63 -2.99
N ASP A 451 4.50 18.26 -2.59
CA ASP A 451 5.47 19.16 -2.01
C ASP A 451 6.89 18.73 -2.36
N SER A 452 7.32 19.15 -3.54
CA SER A 452 8.70 19.01 -3.99
C SER A 452 9.70 19.75 -3.09
N ARG A 453 9.26 20.74 -2.31
CA ARG A 453 10.12 21.55 -1.43
C ARG A 453 10.37 20.90 -0.06
N THR A 454 9.39 20.20 0.51
CA THR A 454 9.55 19.59 1.85
C THR A 454 9.70 18.07 1.86
N THR A 455 9.00 17.33 0.99
CA THR A 455 8.86 15.87 1.12
C THR A 455 9.73 15.09 0.13
N VAL A 456 9.48 15.20 -1.18
CA VAL A 456 10.24 14.47 -2.21
C VAL A 456 10.54 15.38 -3.39
N ALA A 457 11.81 15.79 -3.52
CA ALA A 457 12.26 16.67 -4.59
C ALA A 457 12.64 15.87 -5.85
N TYR A 458 11.66 15.44 -6.65
CA TYR A 458 11.89 14.61 -7.85
C TYR A 458 12.80 15.27 -8.89
N GLY A 459 12.65 16.57 -9.11
CA GLY A 459 13.51 17.35 -9.99
C GLY A 459 14.93 17.47 -9.46
N GLN A 460 15.11 17.79 -8.17
CA GLN A 460 16.44 17.80 -7.54
C GLN A 460 17.11 16.42 -7.58
N PHE A 461 16.37 15.36 -7.30
CA PHE A 461 16.85 13.99 -7.44
C PHE A 461 17.36 13.77 -8.86
N SER A 462 16.57 14.13 -9.87
CA SER A 462 16.87 13.84 -11.27
C SER A 462 17.98 14.73 -11.86
N ARG A 463 18.35 15.82 -11.20
CA ARG A 463 19.15 16.91 -11.77
C ARG A 463 20.47 16.47 -12.38
N LEU A 464 21.36 15.86 -11.60
CA LEU A 464 22.70 15.49 -12.08
C LEU A 464 22.63 14.45 -13.20
N SER A 465 21.77 13.45 -13.06
CA SER A 465 21.52 12.46 -14.10
C SER A 465 21.02 13.12 -15.39
N ALA A 466 20.03 14.00 -15.31
CA ALA A 466 19.47 14.66 -16.48
C ALA A 466 20.48 15.60 -17.18
N GLN A 467 21.27 16.35 -16.41
CA GLN A 467 22.37 17.18 -16.92
C GLN A 467 23.41 16.34 -17.67
N TRP A 468 23.81 15.20 -17.10
CA TRP A 468 24.77 14.30 -17.72
C TRP A 468 24.20 13.53 -18.92
N LEU A 469 22.92 13.17 -18.91
CA LEU A 469 22.28 12.51 -20.04
C LEU A 469 21.99 13.47 -21.21
N GLY A 470 21.92 14.78 -20.94
CA GLY A 470 21.53 15.78 -21.95
C GLY A 470 20.04 15.68 -22.26
N ILE A 471 19.22 15.51 -21.22
CA ILE A 471 17.77 15.37 -21.34
C ILE A 471 17.09 16.70 -21.70
N PHE A 472 17.69 17.82 -21.30
CA PHE A 472 17.19 19.17 -21.54
C PHE A 472 18.13 19.92 -22.47
N ASP A 473 17.57 20.77 -23.35
CA ASP A 473 18.35 21.64 -24.24
C ASP A 473 19.30 22.53 -23.45
N ASN A 474 18.78 23.15 -22.38
CA ASN A 474 19.59 23.77 -21.34
C ASN A 474 19.66 22.83 -20.11
N PRO A 475 20.85 22.27 -19.79
CA PRO A 475 21.04 21.39 -18.64
C PRO A 475 20.61 22.02 -17.29
N ASP A 476 20.70 23.33 -17.15
CA ASP A 476 20.35 24.04 -15.91
C ASP A 476 18.84 24.15 -15.68
N ASN A 477 18.03 23.80 -16.69
CA ASN A 477 16.58 23.69 -16.55
C ASN A 477 16.13 22.39 -15.83
N ALA A 478 17.05 21.48 -15.52
CA ALA A 478 16.70 20.17 -14.96
C ALA A 478 15.95 20.25 -13.61
N SER A 479 16.16 21.31 -12.81
CA SER A 479 15.38 21.57 -11.59
C SER A 479 14.02 22.23 -11.84
N GLY A 480 13.74 22.68 -13.06
CA GLY A 480 12.49 23.34 -13.44
C GLY A 480 11.29 22.39 -13.43
N VAL A 481 11.50 21.08 -13.55
CA VAL A 481 10.44 20.05 -13.51
C VAL A 481 9.59 20.19 -12.25
N ASP A 482 10.20 20.51 -11.09
CA ASP A 482 9.48 20.64 -9.82
C ASP A 482 8.41 21.76 -9.83
N LYS A 483 8.48 22.72 -10.75
CA LYS A 483 7.47 23.78 -10.93
C LYS A 483 6.27 23.33 -11.77
N GLU A 484 6.44 22.29 -12.57
CA GLU A 484 5.41 21.75 -13.46
C GLU A 484 4.73 20.51 -12.87
N LEU A 485 5.33 19.87 -11.85
CA LEU A 485 4.70 18.77 -11.09
C LEU A 485 3.42 19.25 -10.36
N LEU A 486 2.58 18.29 -9.96
CA LEU A 486 1.35 18.54 -9.18
C LEU A 486 1.61 19.50 -8.00
N GLY A 487 0.88 20.62 -7.97
CA GLY A 487 1.01 21.63 -6.93
C GLY A 487 2.21 22.56 -7.07
N GLY A 488 2.96 22.48 -8.18
CA GLY A 488 4.16 23.30 -8.43
C GLY A 488 3.85 24.79 -8.67
N LYS A 489 2.60 25.12 -9.06
CA LYS A 489 2.12 26.48 -9.33
C LYS A 489 1.11 26.91 -8.27
N ALA A 490 1.56 27.67 -7.28
CA ALA A 490 0.71 28.14 -6.18
C ALA A 490 -0.48 28.98 -6.70
N VAL A 491 -1.65 28.74 -6.13
CA VAL A 491 -2.85 29.55 -6.41
C VAL A 491 -2.75 30.92 -5.76
N LYS A 492 -3.33 31.94 -6.41
CA LYS A 492 -3.30 33.33 -5.90
C LYS A 492 -4.26 33.57 -4.73
N LYS A 493 -5.43 32.92 -4.77
CA LYS A 493 -6.50 33.07 -3.76
C LYS A 493 -6.83 31.72 -3.14
N LEU A 494 -7.12 31.73 -1.83
CA LEU A 494 -7.55 30.55 -1.08
C LEU A 494 -9.08 30.39 -1.21
N SER A 495 -9.55 30.19 -2.43
CA SER A 495 -10.97 29.89 -2.72
C SER A 495 -11.03 28.55 -3.43
N SER A 496 -11.50 27.52 -2.74
CA SER A 496 -11.67 26.18 -3.31
C SER A 496 -13.04 26.07 -3.98
N SER A 497 -13.07 25.73 -5.28
CA SER A 497 -14.28 25.23 -5.94
C SER A 497 -14.46 23.71 -5.78
N LEU A 498 -13.49 23.03 -5.15
CA LEU A 498 -13.51 21.58 -4.99
C LEU A 498 -14.50 21.18 -3.89
N ALA A 499 -15.43 20.31 -4.24
CA ALA A 499 -16.45 19.78 -3.34
C ALA A 499 -15.89 18.65 -2.45
N SER A 500 -15.02 19.01 -1.51
CA SER A 500 -14.49 18.10 -0.49
C SER A 500 -14.53 18.76 0.89
N ASN A 501 -15.23 18.12 1.83
CA ASN A 501 -15.33 18.59 3.21
C ASN A 501 -14.00 18.40 3.93
N TYR A 502 -13.36 17.25 3.74
CA TYR A 502 -12.05 16.96 4.34
C TYR A 502 -10.97 17.94 3.87
N LEU A 503 -10.99 18.33 2.58
CA LEU A 503 -10.06 19.32 2.05
C LEU A 503 -10.33 20.69 2.66
N SER A 504 -11.60 21.11 2.68
CA SER A 504 -11.99 22.42 3.22
C SER A 504 -11.61 22.56 4.70
N GLU A 505 -11.87 21.53 5.51
CA GLU A 505 -11.48 21.50 6.92
C GLU A 505 -9.95 21.55 7.08
N SER A 506 -9.22 20.76 6.29
CA SER A 506 -7.75 20.74 6.32
C SER A 506 -7.16 22.10 5.93
N LEU A 507 -7.68 22.74 4.87
CA LEU A 507 -7.24 24.05 4.40
C LEU A 507 -7.49 25.14 5.45
N LYS A 508 -8.65 25.11 6.13
CA LYS A 508 -8.95 26.06 7.21
C LYS A 508 -7.92 25.96 8.34
N LYS A 509 -7.69 24.75 8.86
CA LYS A 509 -6.71 24.50 9.94
C LYS A 509 -5.29 24.92 9.52
N ILE A 510 -4.91 24.67 8.28
CA ILE A 510 -3.58 25.04 7.77
C ILE A 510 -3.47 26.56 7.61
N ALA A 511 -4.51 27.21 7.07
CA ALA A 511 -4.52 28.65 6.83
C ALA A 511 -4.43 29.46 8.12
N GLU A 512 -5.02 28.98 9.21
CA GLU A 512 -4.87 29.56 10.56
C GLU A 512 -3.40 29.61 11.02
N LYS A 513 -2.55 28.68 10.55
CA LYS A 513 -1.11 28.64 10.87
C LYS A 513 -0.23 29.27 9.78
N ASP A 514 -0.57 29.07 8.52
CA ASP A 514 0.22 29.48 7.35
C ASP A 514 -0.66 29.49 6.08
N GLU A 515 -1.22 30.65 5.75
CA GLU A 515 -2.10 30.84 4.58
C GLU A 515 -1.39 30.54 3.26
N LYS A 516 -0.11 30.89 3.13
CA LYS A 516 0.68 30.60 1.93
C LYS A 516 0.78 29.10 1.73
N ARG A 517 0.99 28.36 2.82
CA ARG A 517 1.05 26.91 2.78
C ARG A 517 -0.29 26.26 2.47
N ALA A 518 -1.40 26.83 2.95
CA ALA A 518 -2.73 26.40 2.55
C ALA A 518 -2.95 26.55 1.03
N LYS A 519 -2.46 27.63 0.41
CA LYS A 519 -2.52 27.83 -1.05
C LYS A 519 -1.71 26.77 -1.81
N ASP A 520 -0.52 26.40 -1.33
CA ASP A 520 0.25 25.28 -1.92
C ASP A 520 -0.53 23.96 -1.85
N VAL A 521 -1.20 23.70 -0.72
CA VAL A 521 -2.03 22.50 -0.55
C VAL A 521 -3.21 22.50 -1.52
N LEU A 522 -3.91 23.62 -1.66
CA LEU A 522 -5.04 23.76 -2.58
C LEU A 522 -4.61 23.55 -4.04
N SER A 523 -3.47 24.12 -4.45
CA SER A 523 -2.90 23.94 -5.80
C SER A 523 -2.74 22.46 -6.15
N PHE A 524 -2.16 21.66 -5.24
CA PHE A 524 -2.01 20.22 -5.45
C PHE A 524 -3.34 19.50 -5.72
N TYR A 525 -4.38 19.81 -4.93
CA TYR A 525 -5.68 19.13 -5.08
C TYR A 525 -6.45 19.57 -6.32
N LEU A 526 -6.27 20.80 -6.80
CA LEU A 526 -6.82 21.26 -8.08
C LEU A 526 -6.21 20.47 -9.25
N ASP A 527 -4.89 20.34 -9.27
CA ASP A 527 -4.19 19.58 -10.31
C ASP A 527 -4.54 18.09 -10.23
N LEU A 528 -4.60 17.52 -9.02
CA LEU A 528 -4.99 16.13 -8.80
C LEU A 528 -6.43 15.87 -9.27
N ASN A 529 -7.36 16.78 -9.01
CA ASN A 529 -8.74 16.67 -9.51
C ASN A 529 -8.77 16.65 -11.05
N GLY A 530 -7.96 17.46 -11.71
CA GLY A 530 -7.78 17.40 -13.17
C GLY A 530 -7.31 16.02 -13.64
N CYS A 531 -6.37 15.40 -12.92
CA CYS A 531 -5.89 14.05 -13.22
C CYS A 531 -7.00 12.99 -13.03
N LEU A 532 -7.81 13.09 -11.97
CA LEU A 532 -8.94 12.19 -11.74
C LEU A 532 -9.99 12.28 -12.87
N ILE A 533 -10.23 13.48 -13.40
CA ILE A 533 -11.14 13.70 -14.54
C ILE A 533 -10.61 12.99 -15.80
N GLN A 534 -9.32 13.15 -16.12
CA GLN A 534 -8.73 12.46 -17.27
C GLN A 534 -8.72 10.93 -17.08
N ALA A 535 -8.44 10.46 -15.86
CA ALA A 535 -8.52 9.04 -15.51
C ALA A 535 -9.93 8.47 -15.74
N TYR A 536 -10.97 9.21 -15.33
CA TYR A 536 -12.36 8.84 -15.58
C TYR A 536 -12.67 8.71 -17.08
N LYS A 537 -12.20 9.66 -17.89
CA LYS A 537 -12.42 9.65 -19.36
C LYS A 537 -11.79 8.43 -20.03
N MET A 538 -10.54 8.09 -19.68
CA MET A 538 -9.82 6.98 -20.33
C MET A 538 -10.25 5.60 -19.85
N LEU A 539 -10.74 5.47 -18.61
CA LEU A 539 -11.16 4.20 -18.04
C LEU A 539 -12.47 3.71 -18.65
N LYS A 540 -12.56 2.42 -18.97
CA LYS A 540 -13.81 1.79 -19.41
C LYS A 540 -14.85 1.75 -18.28
N PRO A 541 -16.16 1.76 -18.59
CA PRO A 541 -17.21 1.55 -17.60
C PRO A 541 -17.01 0.25 -16.82
N LYS A 542 -17.43 0.25 -15.55
CA LYS A 542 -17.34 -0.90 -14.61
C LYS A 542 -15.93 -1.39 -14.30
N LYS A 543 -14.88 -0.71 -14.76
CA LYS A 543 -13.47 -1.03 -14.48
C LYS A 543 -12.91 -0.22 -13.31
N TYR A 544 -11.73 -0.62 -12.84
CA TYR A 544 -11.16 -0.16 -11.58
C TYR A 544 -10.03 0.86 -11.75
N PHE A 545 -9.99 1.81 -10.81
CA PHE A 545 -8.90 2.75 -10.61
C PHE A 545 -8.35 2.59 -9.19
N CYS A 546 -7.16 2.00 -9.08
CA CYS A 546 -6.46 1.75 -7.83
C CYS A 546 -5.40 2.83 -7.57
N ILE A 547 -5.48 3.49 -6.42
CA ILE A 547 -4.59 4.57 -6.04
C ILE A 547 -3.87 4.22 -4.74
N VAL A 548 -2.54 4.16 -4.78
CA VAL A 548 -1.69 3.97 -3.59
C VAL A 548 -1.18 5.34 -3.13
N ILE A 549 -1.56 5.76 -1.93
CA ILE A 549 -1.30 7.13 -1.45
C ILE A 549 -1.04 7.18 0.05
N GLY A 550 0.00 7.93 0.44
CA GLY A 550 0.26 8.27 1.84
C GLY A 550 -0.45 9.55 2.27
N ASN A 551 -0.98 9.57 3.49
CA ASN A 551 -1.54 10.79 4.09
C ASN A 551 -0.40 11.66 4.65
N ARG A 552 -0.23 12.85 4.09
CA ARG A 552 0.87 13.76 4.47
C ARG A 552 0.54 14.60 5.70
N LEU A 553 1.59 15.06 6.39
CA LEU A 553 1.54 16.11 7.40
C LEU A 553 1.97 17.44 6.79
N VAL A 554 1.22 18.51 7.05
CA VAL A 554 1.58 19.88 6.68
C VAL A 554 1.31 20.78 7.88
N LYS A 555 2.35 21.43 8.43
CA LYS A 555 2.23 22.26 9.65
C LYS A 555 1.55 21.51 10.81
N GLN A 556 1.99 20.25 11.01
CA GLN A 556 1.45 19.30 11.99
C GLN A 556 -0.03 18.89 11.76
N ILE A 557 -0.63 19.28 10.63
CA ILE A 557 -1.99 18.90 10.27
C ILE A 557 -1.92 17.73 9.31
N ARG A 558 -2.45 16.58 9.71
CA ARG A 558 -2.54 15.40 8.85
C ARG A 558 -3.67 15.59 7.86
N ILE A 559 -3.31 15.65 6.58
CA ILE A 559 -4.28 15.79 5.50
C ILE A 559 -4.75 14.38 5.10
N PRO A 560 -6.05 14.06 5.21
CA PRO A 560 -6.61 12.76 4.83
C PRO A 560 -6.77 12.68 3.32
N THR A 561 -5.64 12.60 2.60
CA THR A 561 -5.59 12.62 1.14
C THR A 561 -6.42 11.50 0.50
N ASP A 562 -6.44 10.32 1.11
CA ASP A 562 -7.29 9.21 0.70
C ASP A 562 -8.79 9.57 0.66
N PHE A 563 -9.33 10.15 1.73
CA PHE A 563 -10.74 10.57 1.77
C PHE A 563 -11.03 11.76 0.85
N ILE A 564 -10.09 12.70 0.72
CA ILE A 564 -10.24 13.80 -0.24
C ILE A 564 -10.34 13.25 -1.67
N ILE A 565 -9.48 12.28 -2.03
CA ILE A 565 -9.55 11.62 -3.34
C ILE A 565 -10.92 10.95 -3.55
N ILE A 566 -11.44 10.27 -2.53
CA ILE A 566 -12.77 9.63 -2.60
C ILE A 566 -13.87 10.66 -2.87
N GLU A 567 -13.93 11.75 -2.09
CA GLU A 567 -14.96 12.79 -2.27
C GLU A 567 -14.89 13.41 -3.67
N LEU A 568 -13.68 13.74 -4.15
CA LEU A 568 -13.47 14.28 -5.49
C LEU A 568 -13.86 13.28 -6.58
N ALA A 569 -13.44 12.02 -6.44
CA ALA A 569 -13.74 10.96 -7.40
C ALA A 569 -15.24 10.67 -7.49
N GLN A 570 -15.97 10.68 -6.37
CA GLN A 570 -17.42 10.54 -6.34
C GLN A 570 -18.13 11.64 -7.09
N LYS A 571 -17.65 12.89 -6.98
CA LYS A 571 -18.20 14.02 -7.75
C LYS A 571 -17.95 13.91 -9.26
N ILE A 572 -16.90 13.22 -9.66
CA ILE A 572 -16.57 12.95 -11.07
C ILE A 572 -17.43 11.79 -11.64
N GLY A 573 -17.88 10.87 -10.79
CA GLY A 573 -18.72 9.72 -11.18
C GLY A 573 -18.14 8.35 -10.82
N PHE A 574 -17.06 8.29 -10.02
CA PHE A 574 -16.58 7.02 -9.48
C PHE A 574 -17.38 6.58 -8.24
N THR A 575 -17.46 5.27 -8.00
CA THR A 575 -17.80 4.70 -6.69
C THR A 575 -16.53 4.29 -5.96
N CYS A 576 -16.55 4.37 -4.63
CA CYS A 576 -15.47 3.83 -3.79
C CYS A 576 -15.86 2.43 -3.35
N GLU A 577 -15.14 1.42 -3.82
CA GLU A 577 -15.42 0.01 -3.54
C GLU A 577 -14.70 -0.48 -2.28
N ASP A 578 -13.50 0.03 -2.03
CA ASP A 578 -12.69 -0.35 -0.87
C ASP A 578 -11.64 0.72 -0.54
N ILE A 579 -11.27 0.80 0.73
CA ILE A 579 -10.14 1.58 1.22
C ILE A 579 -9.45 0.82 2.36
N PHE A 580 -8.18 0.51 2.17
CA PHE A 580 -7.40 -0.18 3.19
C PHE A 580 -6.01 0.43 3.38
N VAL A 581 -5.43 0.22 4.55
CA VAL A 581 -4.15 0.78 4.98
C VAL A 581 -3.15 -0.34 5.18
N ARG A 582 -1.94 -0.14 4.66
CA ARG A 582 -0.79 -1.02 4.86
C ARG A 582 0.34 -0.28 5.55
N ASN A 583 1.23 -1.01 6.22
CA ASN A 583 2.51 -0.45 6.63
C ASN A 583 3.49 -0.43 5.46
N ILE A 584 4.47 0.46 5.54
CA ILE A 584 5.60 0.53 4.59
C ILE A 584 6.84 -0.07 5.28
N PRO A 585 7.12 -1.38 5.13
CA PRO A 585 8.29 -1.98 5.74
C PRO A 585 9.57 -1.52 5.02
N GLY A 586 10.65 -1.29 5.79
CA GLY A 586 11.96 -0.94 5.23
C GLY A 586 11.97 0.39 4.47
N LYS A 587 11.81 1.51 5.20
CA LYS A 587 11.83 2.86 4.60
C LYS A 587 13.18 3.18 3.95
N ARG A 588 13.13 3.83 2.78
CA ARG A 588 14.27 4.60 2.23
C ARG A 588 14.27 6.06 2.66
N MET A 589 13.11 6.59 3.04
CA MET A 589 13.03 7.92 3.63
C MET A 589 13.51 7.87 5.08
N PRO A 590 14.18 8.92 5.59
CA PRO A 590 14.52 9.03 7.00
C PRO A 590 13.29 8.79 7.88
N ILE A 591 13.45 8.13 9.03
CA ILE A 591 12.33 7.88 9.96
C ILE A 591 11.70 9.21 10.41
N LYS A 592 12.52 10.26 10.51
CA LYS A 592 12.08 11.63 10.76
C LYS A 592 12.60 12.61 9.71
N ASN A 593 11.76 13.53 9.23
CA ASN A 593 12.16 14.67 8.39
C ASN A 593 11.76 15.99 9.06
N SER A 594 12.31 17.12 8.62
CA SER A 594 11.84 18.44 9.08
C SER A 594 10.89 19.02 8.03
N PRO A 595 9.56 18.83 8.15
CA PRO A 595 8.60 19.40 7.20
C PRO A 595 8.53 20.93 7.31
N THR A 596 9.04 21.53 8.39
CA THR A 596 9.11 22.98 8.60
C THR A 596 10.39 23.62 8.01
N ASN A 597 11.35 22.81 7.52
CA ASN A 597 12.71 23.26 7.14
C ASN A 597 13.48 23.97 8.29
N ILE A 598 13.07 23.76 9.54
CA ILE A 598 13.75 24.29 10.74
C ILE A 598 14.71 23.21 11.26
N ILE A 599 15.99 23.57 11.41
CA ILE A 599 17.02 22.64 11.91
C ILE A 599 16.66 22.24 13.36
N GLY A 600 16.49 20.93 13.60
CA GLY A 600 16.18 20.38 14.92
C GLY A 600 14.73 19.96 15.13
N GLU A 601 13.78 20.49 14.35
CA GLU A 601 12.37 20.05 14.40
C GLU A 601 12.16 18.86 13.47
N LEU A 602 12.17 17.65 14.02
CA LEU A 602 12.04 16.39 13.30
C LEU A 602 10.66 15.76 13.54
N GLU A 603 9.91 15.49 12.47
CA GLU A 603 8.61 14.82 12.48
C GLU A 603 8.68 13.44 11.82
N GLU A 604 7.86 12.48 12.24
CA GLU A 604 7.82 11.14 11.63
C GLU A 604 7.37 11.18 10.16
N THR A 605 8.14 10.54 9.28
CA THR A 605 7.74 10.37 7.88
C THR A 605 6.60 9.36 7.75
N ILE A 606 5.86 9.43 6.64
CA ILE A 606 4.75 8.52 6.32
C ILE A 606 5.15 7.05 6.55
N THR A 607 4.58 6.40 7.58
CA THR A 607 4.80 4.98 7.96
C THR A 607 3.77 4.04 7.37
N LYS A 608 2.64 4.59 6.91
CA LYS A 608 1.50 3.86 6.38
C LYS A 608 1.01 4.54 5.11
N GLU A 609 0.54 3.75 4.16
CA GLU A 609 -0.15 4.25 2.98
C GLU A 609 -1.51 3.58 2.84
N SER A 610 -2.44 4.33 2.26
CA SER A 610 -3.77 3.86 1.93
C SER A 610 -3.79 3.39 0.48
N VAL A 611 -4.54 2.34 0.22
CA VAL A 611 -4.92 1.89 -1.12
C VAL A 611 -6.40 2.17 -1.28
N VAL A 612 -6.74 3.06 -2.22
CA VAL A 612 -8.11 3.45 -2.55
C VAL A 612 -8.51 2.74 -3.83
N ILE A 613 -9.62 2.00 -3.79
CA ILE A 613 -10.17 1.27 -4.93
C ILE A 613 -11.43 1.97 -5.39
N LEU A 614 -11.32 2.62 -6.55
CA LEU A 614 -12.41 3.29 -7.21
C LEU A 614 -12.92 2.46 -8.38
N ARG A 615 -14.19 2.60 -8.73
CA ARG A 615 -14.79 1.97 -9.91
C ARG A 615 -15.59 2.99 -10.71
N LYS A 616 -15.41 2.99 -12.02
CA LYS A 616 -16.21 3.84 -12.91
C LYS A 616 -17.61 3.23 -13.05
N PHE A 617 -18.64 4.02 -12.78
CA PHE A 617 -20.03 3.58 -12.93
C PHE A 617 -20.36 3.19 -14.38
#